data_AF-A0A426TSI1-F1
#
_entry.id   AF-A0A426TSI1-F1
#
_cell.length_a   1.000
_cell.length_b   1.000
_cell.length_c   1.000
_cell.angle_alpha   90.00
_cell.angle_beta   90.00
_cell.angle_gamma   90.00
#
_symmetry.space_group_name_H-M   'P 1'
#
loop_
_entity.id
_entity.type
_entity.pdbx_description
1 polymer ?
#
loop_
_entity_poly.entity_id
_entity_poly.type
_entity_poly.pdbx_seq_one_letter_code
_entity_poly.pdbx_strand_id
1 'polypeptide(L)'
;MNAQRIQQWIMEHDDSTLFNVLYIGLALVLSIAFGLFWLVAVVGVHAMLEVFRQYKRGGSWGFAITEMIWELKLDLALILFAFVLAIYLEYIFGLAGLAAGSRVAAQSAGRVTQASNRAIMWQRLIRGFFLSLDDIGLALRAVFARMRGKQPPVPAENAKLAAADATAVASDEPVQSSWRSSYSRGTKATLGFAGCCLALLLVAPPIIGSTYAEVLTVLREELRPLPE
;
A
#
# COMPACT_ATOMS: atom_id res chain seq x y z
N MET A 1 16.86 -19.23 17.26
CA MET A 1 16.79 -19.33 15.79
C MET A 1 18.20 -19.11 15.25
N ASN A 2 18.75 -20.01 14.43
CA ASN A 2 20.14 -19.90 13.96
C ASN A 2 20.30 -18.67 13.04
N ALA A 3 21.42 -17.95 13.14
CA ALA A 3 21.68 -16.74 12.35
C ALA A 3 21.52 -16.95 10.83
N GLN A 4 21.91 -18.12 10.33
CA GLN A 4 21.74 -18.51 8.93
C GLN A 4 20.26 -18.59 8.50
N ARG A 5 19.37 -19.11 9.37
CA ARG A 5 17.93 -19.18 9.08
C ARG A 5 17.29 -17.80 9.05
N ILE A 6 17.72 -16.90 9.93
CA ILE A 6 17.25 -15.50 9.93
C ILE A 6 17.67 -14.81 8.63
N GLN A 7 18.93 -14.97 8.23
CA GLN A 7 19.43 -14.37 7.00
C GLN A 7 18.69 -14.90 5.77
N GLN A 8 18.47 -16.22 5.67
CA GLN A 8 17.72 -16.81 4.57
C GLN A 8 16.28 -16.29 4.52
N TRP A 9 15.60 -16.23 5.67
CA TRP A 9 14.26 -15.67 5.74
C TRP A 9 14.23 -14.20 5.29
N ILE A 10 15.20 -13.37 5.67
CA ILE A 10 15.29 -11.98 5.20
C ILE A 10 15.48 -11.92 3.66
N MET A 11 16.18 -12.87 3.05
CA MET A 11 16.35 -12.90 1.59
C MET A 11 15.07 -13.30 0.85
N GLU A 12 14.24 -14.14 1.47
CA GLU A 12 13.04 -14.76 0.88
C GLU A 12 11.71 -14.15 1.41
N HIS A 13 11.77 -13.12 2.27
CA HIS A 13 10.58 -12.63 3.00
C HIS A 13 9.45 -12.17 2.08
N ASP A 14 9.81 -11.53 0.97
CA ASP A 14 8.91 -10.97 -0.06
C ASP A 14 8.21 -12.05 -0.91
N ASP A 15 8.82 -13.25 -1.01
CA ASP A 15 8.24 -14.41 -1.71
C ASP A 15 7.21 -15.15 -0.84
N SER A 16 7.16 -14.85 0.46
CA SER A 16 6.24 -15.50 1.39
C SER A 16 4.86 -14.84 1.36
N THR A 17 3.87 -15.55 0.80
CA THR A 17 2.46 -15.10 0.83
C THR A 17 1.98 -14.80 2.24
N LEU A 18 2.41 -15.58 3.24
CA LEU A 18 2.05 -15.35 4.63
C LEU A 18 2.59 -14.02 5.15
N PHE A 19 3.86 -13.72 4.85
CA PHE A 19 4.45 -12.43 5.21
C PHE A 19 3.68 -11.29 4.54
N ASN A 20 3.39 -11.40 3.24
CA ASN A 20 2.67 -10.36 2.50
C ASN A 20 1.26 -10.12 3.06
N VAL A 21 0.51 -11.18 3.38
CA VAL A 21 -0.84 -11.06 3.98
C VAL A 21 -0.77 -10.45 5.38
N LEU A 22 0.17 -10.90 6.22
CA LEU A 22 0.35 -10.34 7.56
C LEU A 22 0.80 -8.87 7.50
N TYR A 23 1.71 -8.53 6.60
CA TYR A 23 2.20 -7.17 6.38
C TYR A 23 1.07 -6.24 5.98
N ILE A 24 0.31 -6.59 4.93
CA ILE A 24 -0.81 -5.77 4.44
C ILE A 24 -1.88 -5.64 5.53
N GLY A 25 -2.23 -6.75 6.20
CA GLY A 25 -3.22 -6.75 7.27
C GLY A 25 -2.78 -5.88 8.45
N LEU A 26 -1.52 -6.00 8.87
CA LEU A 26 -0.95 -5.21 9.96
C LEU A 26 -0.88 -3.73 9.58
N ALA A 27 -0.37 -3.40 8.39
CA ALA A 27 -0.30 -2.03 7.88
C ALA A 27 -1.68 -1.37 7.87
N LEU A 28 -2.70 -2.08 7.38
CA LEU A 28 -4.07 -1.60 7.34
C LEU A 28 -4.65 -1.39 8.74
N VAL A 29 -4.53 -2.39 9.62
CA VAL A 29 -5.09 -2.33 10.99
C VAL A 29 -4.41 -1.23 11.80
N LEU A 30 -3.08 -1.14 11.75
CA LEU A 30 -2.34 -0.10 12.45
C LEU A 30 -2.66 1.29 11.90
N SER A 31 -2.76 1.43 10.57
CA SER A 31 -3.14 2.70 9.94
C SER A 31 -4.53 3.17 10.39
N ILE A 32 -5.48 2.24 10.54
CA ILE A 32 -6.85 2.57 10.97
C ILE A 32 -6.90 2.85 12.48
N ALA A 33 -6.20 2.04 13.28
CA ALA A 33 -6.28 2.10 14.74
C ALA A 33 -5.46 3.25 15.33
N PHE A 34 -4.30 3.55 14.75
CA PHE A 34 -3.31 4.46 15.33
C PHE A 34 -2.88 5.61 14.40
N GLY A 35 -3.43 5.69 13.18
CA GLY A 35 -3.16 6.77 12.22
C GLY A 35 -2.10 6.43 11.16
N LEU A 36 -1.94 7.31 10.17
CA LEU A 36 -1.07 7.10 9.00
C LEU A 36 0.42 7.01 9.36
N PHE A 37 0.86 7.56 10.50
CA PHE A 37 2.23 7.38 10.98
C PHE A 37 2.65 5.91 10.97
N TRP A 38 1.79 5.01 11.45
CA TRP A 38 2.14 3.60 11.56
C TRP A 38 2.17 2.88 10.21
N LEU A 39 1.38 3.33 9.23
CA LEU A 39 1.51 2.89 7.85
C LEU A 39 2.91 3.22 7.32
N VAL A 40 3.35 4.48 7.48
CA VAL A 40 4.68 4.92 7.07
C VAL A 40 5.78 4.18 7.82
N ALA A 41 5.59 3.91 9.12
CA ALA A 41 6.55 3.13 9.91
C ALA A 41 6.67 1.68 9.43
N VAL A 42 5.55 1.02 9.14
CA VAL A 42 5.53 -0.37 8.62
C VAL A 42 6.18 -0.45 7.24
N VAL A 43 5.85 0.48 6.33
CA VAL A 43 6.53 0.61 5.04
C VAL A 43 8.02 0.90 5.22
N GLY A 44 8.39 1.72 6.22
CA GLY A 44 9.78 2.00 6.57
C GLY A 44 10.55 0.74 7.01
N VAL A 45 9.93 -0.14 7.79
CA VAL A 45 10.53 -1.43 8.17
C VAL A 45 10.71 -2.32 6.94
N HIS A 46 9.71 -2.40 6.06
CA HIS A 46 9.84 -3.15 4.81
C HIS A 46 10.95 -2.58 3.91
N ALA A 47 11.04 -1.25 3.80
CA ALA A 47 12.11 -0.55 3.09
C ALA A 47 13.50 -0.90 3.64
N MET A 48 13.66 -0.96 4.97
CA MET A 48 14.92 -1.37 5.60
C MET A 48 15.30 -2.81 5.28
N LEU A 49 14.33 -3.74 5.31
CA LEU A 49 14.56 -5.13 4.92
C LEU A 49 14.97 -5.23 3.45
N GLU A 50 14.34 -4.44 2.59
CA GLU A 50 14.62 -4.43 1.16
C GLU A 50 16.01 -3.87 0.86
N VAL A 51 16.41 -2.75 1.48
CA VAL A 51 17.78 -2.22 1.35
C VAL A 51 18.80 -3.24 1.80
N PHE A 52 18.53 -3.97 2.91
CA PHE A 52 19.44 -5.00 3.38
C PHE A 52 19.57 -6.17 2.39
N ARG A 53 18.44 -6.63 1.83
CA ARG A 53 18.40 -7.65 0.77
C ARG A 53 19.22 -7.23 -0.44
N GLN A 54 19.03 -6.00 -0.91
CA GLN A 54 19.70 -5.48 -2.11
C GLN A 54 21.18 -5.18 -1.88
N TYR A 55 21.54 -4.68 -0.70
CA TYR A 55 22.93 -4.47 -0.32
C TYR A 55 23.71 -5.79 -0.30
N LYS A 56 23.08 -6.87 0.19
CA LYS A 56 23.68 -8.21 0.17
C LYS A 56 23.83 -8.80 -1.22
N ARG A 57 22.99 -8.41 -2.19
CA ARG A 57 23.08 -8.86 -3.59
C ARG A 57 24.09 -8.06 -4.42
N GLY A 58 24.03 -6.73 -4.35
CA GLY A 58 24.79 -5.84 -5.23
C GLY A 58 26.05 -5.22 -4.62
N GLY A 59 26.27 -5.36 -3.32
CA GLY A 59 27.47 -4.89 -2.61
C GLY A 59 27.66 -3.35 -2.55
N SER A 60 26.81 -2.56 -3.20
CA SER A 60 26.90 -1.10 -3.23
C SER A 60 25.63 -0.44 -2.70
N TRP A 61 25.80 0.56 -1.84
CA TRP A 61 24.69 1.29 -1.22
C TRP A 61 23.85 2.08 -2.24
N GLY A 62 24.48 2.69 -3.24
CA GLY A 62 23.76 3.46 -4.27
C GLY A 62 22.82 2.59 -5.11
N PHE A 63 23.28 1.40 -5.49
CA PHE A 63 22.44 0.40 -6.16
C PHE A 63 21.29 -0.05 -5.25
N ALA A 64 21.59 -0.40 -4.00
CA ALA A 64 20.59 -0.90 -3.05
C ALA A 64 19.46 0.09 -2.78
N ILE A 65 19.78 1.38 -2.61
CA ILE A 65 18.76 2.43 -2.40
C ILE A 65 17.92 2.64 -3.65
N THR A 66 18.54 2.69 -4.82
CA THR A 66 17.82 2.88 -6.08
C THR A 66 16.87 1.71 -6.32
N GLU A 67 17.36 0.48 -6.19
CA GLU A 67 16.54 -0.72 -6.34
C GLU A 67 15.39 -0.77 -5.32
N MET A 68 15.65 -0.42 -4.05
CA MET A 68 14.62 -0.31 -3.03
C MET A 68 13.51 0.69 -3.38
N ILE A 69 13.85 1.90 -3.88
CA ILE A 69 12.84 2.90 -4.27
C ILE A 69 11.89 2.32 -5.32
N TRP A 70 12.40 1.48 -6.22
CA TRP A 70 11.59 0.88 -7.27
C TRP A 70 10.70 -0.24 -6.81
N GLU A 71 11.19 -1.09 -5.91
CA GLU A 71 10.36 -2.16 -5.37
C GLU A 71 9.26 -1.57 -4.48
N LEU A 72 9.55 -0.48 -3.76
CA LEU A 72 8.58 0.25 -2.93
C LEU A 72 7.60 1.14 -3.72
N LYS A 73 7.57 1.09 -5.05
CA LYS A 73 6.66 1.93 -5.86
C LYS A 73 5.19 1.73 -5.49
N LEU A 74 4.80 0.50 -5.14
CA LEU A 74 3.43 0.19 -4.72
C LEU A 74 3.14 0.77 -3.35
N ASP A 75 4.04 0.59 -2.39
CA ASP A 75 3.89 1.11 -1.03
C ASP A 75 3.83 2.64 -1.01
N LEU A 76 4.67 3.31 -1.80
CA LEU A 76 4.61 4.76 -1.96
C LEU A 76 3.26 5.20 -2.56
N ALA A 77 2.74 4.46 -3.54
CA ALA A 77 1.43 4.74 -4.12
C ALA A 77 0.30 4.57 -3.09
N LEU A 78 0.39 3.56 -2.22
CA LEU A 78 -0.57 3.32 -1.13
C LEU A 78 -0.50 4.40 -0.05
N ILE A 79 0.70 4.88 0.31
CA ILE A 79 0.86 6.02 1.22
C ILE A 79 0.22 7.28 0.63
N LEU A 80 0.50 7.59 -0.64
CA LEU A 80 -0.12 8.74 -1.32
C LEU A 80 -1.65 8.61 -1.35
N PHE A 81 -2.16 7.41 -1.63
CA PHE A 81 -3.58 7.13 -1.60
C PHE A 81 -4.18 7.32 -0.21
N ALA A 82 -3.51 6.85 0.85
CA ALA A 82 -3.94 7.06 2.22
C ALA A 82 -4.01 8.56 2.57
N PHE A 83 -3.05 9.37 2.12
CA PHE A 83 -3.10 10.82 2.29
C PHE A 83 -4.29 11.46 1.56
N VAL A 84 -4.57 11.03 0.31
CA VAL A 84 -5.76 11.48 -0.42
C VAL A 84 -7.01 11.14 0.40
N LEU A 85 -7.14 9.89 0.87
CA LEU A 85 -8.29 9.51 1.68
C LEU A 85 -8.41 10.34 2.95
N ALA A 86 -7.32 10.56 3.70
CA ALA A 86 -7.34 11.36 4.91
C ALA A 86 -7.91 12.77 4.66
N ILE A 87 -7.39 13.47 3.65
CA ILE A 87 -7.80 14.83 3.30
C ILE A 87 -9.26 14.88 2.84
N TYR A 88 -9.64 13.99 1.91
CA TYR A 88 -10.99 14.02 1.34
C TYR A 88 -12.06 13.53 2.32
N LEU A 89 -11.74 12.54 3.16
CA LEU A 89 -12.67 12.07 4.20
C LEU A 89 -12.87 13.16 5.25
N GLU A 90 -11.81 13.82 5.70
CA GLU A 90 -11.96 14.94 6.64
C GLU A 90 -12.80 16.05 6.05
N TYR A 91 -12.65 16.39 4.76
CA TYR A 91 -13.53 17.37 4.12
C TYR A 91 -14.99 16.91 4.04
N ILE A 92 -15.24 15.68 3.56
CA ILE A 92 -16.60 15.13 3.47
C ILE A 92 -17.26 15.10 4.85
N PHE A 93 -16.50 14.73 5.89
CA PHE A 93 -17.00 14.69 7.26
C PHE A 93 -17.06 16.05 7.94
N GLY A 94 -16.21 16.99 7.57
CA GLY A 94 -16.31 18.40 7.96
C GLY A 94 -17.60 18.98 7.43
N LEU A 95 -17.90 18.80 6.14
CA LEU A 95 -19.16 19.22 5.54
C LEU A 95 -20.38 18.49 6.11
N ALA A 96 -20.33 17.17 6.21
CA ALA A 96 -21.43 16.38 6.77
C ALA A 96 -21.64 16.67 8.26
N GLY A 97 -20.55 16.93 8.99
CA GLY A 97 -20.53 17.32 10.40
C GLY A 97 -21.07 18.72 10.61
N LEU A 98 -20.84 19.66 9.70
CA LEU A 98 -21.49 20.98 9.71
C LEU A 98 -22.99 20.86 9.39
N ALA A 99 -23.36 20.03 8.40
CA ALA A 99 -24.75 19.79 8.04
C ALA A 99 -25.55 19.09 9.15
N ALA A 100 -24.97 18.07 9.80
CA ALA A 100 -25.57 17.37 10.93
C ALA A 100 -25.46 18.16 12.25
N GLY A 101 -24.34 18.84 12.46
CA GLY A 101 -24.06 19.72 13.60
C GLY A 101 -24.98 20.93 13.66
N SER A 102 -25.47 21.44 12.53
CA SER A 102 -26.52 22.47 12.53
C SER A 102 -27.81 22.03 13.25
N ARG A 103 -28.08 20.72 13.35
CA ARG A 103 -29.24 20.15 14.07
C ARG A 103 -28.86 19.55 15.43
N VAL A 104 -27.65 19.03 15.58
CA VAL A 104 -27.19 18.33 16.81
C VAL A 104 -26.42 19.25 17.78
N ALA A 105 -25.75 20.31 17.31
CA ALA A 105 -25.13 21.32 18.19
C ALA A 105 -26.16 22.11 19.01
N ALA A 106 -27.43 22.11 18.58
CA ALA A 106 -28.54 22.60 19.39
C ALA A 106 -28.90 21.66 20.56
N GLN A 107 -28.42 20.42 20.58
CA GLN A 107 -28.76 19.40 21.59
C GLN A 107 -27.58 18.84 22.40
N SER A 108 -26.32 19.03 21.98
CA SER A 108 -25.16 18.46 22.70
C SER A 108 -24.00 19.44 22.88
N ALA A 109 -24.22 20.44 23.73
CA ALA A 109 -23.14 21.16 24.41
C ALA A 109 -22.43 20.20 25.41
N GLY A 110 -21.54 19.33 24.92
CA GLY A 110 -20.81 18.37 25.76
C GLY A 110 -19.61 17.77 25.06
N ARG A 111 -18.41 18.12 25.54
CA ARG A 111 -17.06 17.94 24.95
C ARG A 111 -16.55 16.48 24.78
N VAL A 112 -17.40 15.49 24.48
CA VAL A 112 -17.01 14.06 24.45
C VAL A 112 -17.12 13.43 23.04
N THR A 113 -17.34 14.22 21.98
CA THR A 113 -17.86 13.70 20.70
C THR A 113 -16.87 13.57 19.54
N GLN A 114 -15.60 13.98 19.65
CA GLN A 114 -14.67 13.82 18.52
C GLN A 114 -14.19 12.36 18.34
N ALA A 115 -13.78 11.68 19.42
CA ALA A 115 -13.32 10.28 19.35
C ALA A 115 -14.47 9.29 19.07
N SER A 116 -15.65 9.52 19.65
CA SER A 116 -16.83 8.64 19.48
C SER A 116 -17.41 8.69 18.05
N ASN A 117 -17.38 9.87 17.41
CA ASN A 117 -17.86 10.01 16.03
C ASN A 117 -16.99 9.26 15.03
N ARG A 118 -15.66 9.22 15.22
CA ARG A 118 -14.75 8.44 14.36
C ARG A 118 -15.07 6.95 14.45
N ALA A 119 -15.28 6.40 15.65
CA ALA A 119 -15.57 4.97 15.85
C ALA A 119 -16.91 4.53 15.22
N ILE A 120 -17.99 5.29 15.43
CA ILE A 120 -19.32 4.98 14.87
C ILE A 120 -19.32 5.08 13.34
N MET A 121 -18.55 6.03 12.81
CA MET A 121 -18.38 6.23 11.37
C MET A 121 -17.52 5.13 10.74
N TRP A 122 -16.45 4.69 11.41
CA TRP A 122 -15.67 3.54 10.99
C TRP A 122 -16.50 2.27 10.96
N GLN A 123 -17.38 2.05 11.93
CA GLN A 123 -18.33 0.93 11.87
C GLN A 123 -19.22 0.99 10.63
N ARG A 124 -19.62 2.19 10.17
CA ARG A 124 -20.41 2.36 8.94
C ARG A 124 -19.58 2.14 7.67
N LEU A 125 -18.36 2.67 7.62
CA LEU A 125 -17.43 2.49 6.50
C LEU A 125 -16.99 1.04 6.36
N ILE A 126 -16.61 0.38 7.46
CA ILE A 126 -16.26 -1.03 7.51
C ILE A 126 -17.45 -1.87 7.05
N ARG A 127 -18.66 -1.60 7.55
CA ARG A 127 -19.86 -2.32 7.12
C ARG A 127 -20.16 -2.11 5.63
N GLY A 128 -20.05 -0.89 5.12
CA GLY A 128 -20.19 -0.59 3.69
C GLY A 128 -19.12 -1.28 2.84
N PHE A 129 -17.88 -1.29 3.32
CA PHE A 129 -16.76 -1.94 2.67
C PHE A 129 -16.95 -3.47 2.61
N PHE A 130 -17.37 -4.11 3.71
CA PHE A 130 -17.66 -5.54 3.74
C PHE A 130 -18.82 -5.92 2.80
N LEU A 131 -19.86 -5.07 2.71
CA LEU A 131 -20.93 -5.26 1.72
C LEU A 131 -20.40 -5.14 0.29
N SER A 132 -19.47 -4.22 0.03
CA SER A 132 -18.83 -4.08 -1.29
C SER A 132 -17.76 -5.13 -1.57
N LEU A 133 -17.19 -5.77 -0.56
CA LEU A 133 -16.16 -6.80 -0.71
C LEU A 133 -16.73 -8.07 -1.34
N ASP A 134 -17.99 -8.41 -1.04
CA ASP A 134 -18.67 -9.51 -1.71
C ASP A 134 -18.81 -9.23 -3.22
N ASP A 135 -19.17 -7.99 -3.58
CA ASP A 135 -19.27 -7.56 -4.98
C ASP A 135 -17.90 -7.50 -5.67
N ILE A 136 -16.87 -6.99 -4.99
CA ILE A 136 -15.48 -6.95 -5.46
C ILE A 136 -14.93 -8.37 -5.60
N GLY A 137 -15.23 -9.28 -4.68
CA GLY A 137 -14.82 -10.67 -4.73
C GLY A 137 -15.44 -11.40 -5.91
N LEU A 138 -16.72 -11.16 -6.19
CA LEU A 138 -17.41 -11.69 -7.37
C LEU A 138 -16.86 -11.08 -8.67
N ALA A 139 -16.59 -9.77 -8.70
CA ALA A 139 -15.99 -9.09 -9.84
C ALA A 139 -14.55 -9.56 -10.12
N LEU A 140 -13.71 -9.66 -9.08
CA LEU A 140 -12.36 -10.22 -9.16
C LEU A 140 -12.42 -11.66 -9.64
N ARG A 141 -13.30 -12.50 -9.08
CA ARG A 141 -13.47 -13.89 -9.52
C ARG A 141 -13.89 -13.97 -10.99
N ALA A 142 -14.77 -13.09 -11.47
CA ALA A 142 -15.16 -13.03 -12.88
C ALA A 142 -14.00 -12.60 -13.79
N VAL A 143 -13.19 -11.62 -13.37
CA VAL A 143 -11.98 -11.20 -14.09
C VAL A 143 -10.93 -12.30 -14.13
N PHE A 144 -10.64 -12.94 -12.98
CA PHE A 144 -9.71 -14.05 -12.88
C PHE A 144 -10.17 -15.27 -13.68
N ALA A 145 -11.47 -15.61 -13.66
CA ALA A 145 -12.02 -16.69 -14.47
C ALA A 145 -11.87 -16.40 -15.98
N ARG A 146 -12.06 -15.15 -16.40
CA ARG A 146 -11.87 -14.71 -17.79
C ARG A 146 -10.40 -14.73 -18.23
N MET A 147 -9.46 -14.48 -17.32
CA MET A 147 -8.03 -14.60 -17.59
C MET A 147 -7.55 -16.05 -17.64
N ARG A 148 -8.12 -16.93 -16.80
CA ARG A 148 -7.78 -18.36 -16.75
C ARG A 148 -8.32 -19.15 -17.95
N GLY A 149 -9.42 -18.68 -18.57
CA GLY A 149 -10.02 -19.27 -19.77
C GLY A 149 -9.23 -19.08 -21.08
N LYS A 150 -8.02 -18.49 -21.05
CA LYS A 150 -7.18 -18.25 -22.24
C LYS A 150 -5.83 -18.98 -22.23
N GLN A 151 -5.66 -20.00 -21.38
CA GLN A 151 -4.48 -20.85 -21.45
C GLN A 151 -4.74 -22.04 -22.40
N PRO A 152 -4.14 -22.08 -23.61
CA PRO A 152 -4.06 -23.33 -24.36
C PRO A 152 -3.19 -24.32 -23.56
N PRO A 153 -3.52 -25.63 -23.59
CA PRO A 153 -2.72 -26.64 -22.88
C PRO A 153 -1.30 -26.65 -23.45
N VAL A 154 -0.31 -26.43 -22.58
CA VAL A 154 1.10 -26.57 -22.93
C VAL A 154 1.38 -28.06 -23.12
N PRO A 155 1.87 -28.51 -24.29
CA PRO A 155 2.21 -29.92 -24.52
C PRO A 155 3.30 -30.38 -23.54
N ALA A 156 3.11 -31.59 -22.99
CA ALA A 156 3.99 -32.22 -21.99
C ALA A 156 5.45 -32.45 -22.45
N GLU A 157 5.76 -32.17 -23.71
CA GLU A 157 7.09 -32.33 -24.31
C GLU A 157 8.07 -31.22 -23.88
N ASN A 158 7.58 -30.03 -23.54
CA ASN A 158 8.42 -28.90 -23.09
C ASN A 158 8.82 -28.96 -21.61
N ALA A 159 8.20 -29.83 -20.81
CA ALA A 159 8.54 -30.01 -19.40
C ALA A 159 9.86 -30.77 -19.19
N LYS A 160 10.31 -31.55 -20.18
CA LYS A 160 11.58 -32.28 -20.12
C LYS A 160 12.79 -31.45 -20.57
N LEU A 161 12.58 -30.45 -21.44
CA LEU A 161 13.63 -29.50 -21.82
C LEU A 161 13.94 -28.51 -20.68
N ALA A 162 12.92 -28.08 -19.91
CA ALA A 162 13.11 -27.22 -18.74
C ALA A 162 13.87 -27.89 -17.57
N ALA A 163 13.85 -29.22 -17.48
CA ALA A 163 14.61 -29.97 -16.47
C ALA A 163 16.08 -30.21 -16.88
N ALA A 164 16.40 -30.13 -18.18
CA ALA A 164 17.77 -30.32 -18.69
C ALA A 164 18.62 -29.04 -18.64
N ASP A 165 18.00 -27.85 -18.60
CA ASP A 165 18.68 -26.56 -18.43
C ASP A 165 19.01 -26.22 -16.96
N ALA A 166 18.46 -26.96 -15.99
CA ALA A 166 18.70 -26.72 -14.57
C ALA A 166 20.12 -27.07 -14.08
N THR A 167 20.96 -27.66 -14.95
CA THR A 167 22.37 -27.98 -14.67
C THR A 167 23.36 -27.10 -15.44
N ALA A 168 22.89 -26.08 -16.17
CA ALA A 168 23.76 -25.15 -16.90
C ALA A 168 24.09 -23.91 -16.07
N VAL A 169 25.29 -23.95 -15.46
CA VAL A 169 26.19 -22.81 -15.25
C VAL A 169 25.61 -21.62 -14.46
N ALA A 170 26.00 -21.58 -13.18
CA ALA A 170 26.15 -20.33 -12.43
C ALA A 170 27.08 -19.41 -13.20
N SER A 171 26.51 -18.60 -14.09
CA SER A 171 27.18 -17.51 -14.76
C SER A 171 27.13 -16.31 -13.83
N ASP A 172 28.28 -15.65 -13.67
CA ASP A 172 28.42 -14.31 -13.10
C ASP A 172 27.69 -13.29 -13.99
N GLU A 173 26.37 -13.43 -14.15
CA GLU A 173 25.59 -12.39 -14.78
C GLU A 173 25.62 -11.16 -13.87
N PRO A 174 26.05 -9.99 -14.40
CA PRO A 174 26.01 -8.76 -13.63
C PRO A 174 24.57 -8.53 -13.18
N VAL A 175 24.37 -8.31 -11.87
CA VAL A 175 23.06 -8.05 -11.27
C VAL A 175 22.33 -7.00 -12.11
N GLN A 176 21.38 -7.45 -12.93
CA GLN A 176 20.64 -6.55 -13.81
C GLN A 176 19.67 -5.75 -12.94
N SER A 177 19.80 -4.43 -12.92
CA SER A 177 18.88 -3.53 -12.22
C SER A 177 17.47 -3.65 -12.80
N SER A 178 16.45 -3.85 -11.97
CA SER A 178 15.05 -3.97 -12.45
C SER A 178 14.57 -2.72 -13.19
N TRP A 179 15.17 -1.55 -12.93
CA TRP A 179 14.90 -0.28 -13.59
C TRP A 179 15.21 -0.27 -15.10
N ARG A 180 16.15 -1.11 -15.55
CA ARG A 180 16.52 -1.24 -16.97
C ARG A 180 15.64 -2.24 -17.71
N SER A 181 14.85 -3.03 -16.99
CA SER A 181 13.93 -3.98 -17.59
C SER A 181 12.74 -3.26 -18.25
N SER A 182 12.12 -3.90 -19.23
CA SER A 182 10.91 -3.36 -19.85
C SER A 182 9.77 -3.29 -18.83
N TYR A 183 9.20 -2.10 -18.64
CA TYR A 183 8.09 -1.87 -17.72
C TYR A 183 6.93 -2.86 -17.93
N SER A 184 6.67 -3.67 -16.91
CA SER A 184 5.49 -4.52 -16.87
C SER A 184 4.21 -3.67 -16.87
N ARG A 185 3.10 -4.22 -17.36
CA ARG A 185 1.78 -3.54 -17.32
C ARG A 185 1.39 -3.16 -15.89
N GLY A 186 1.72 -4.02 -14.91
CA GLY A 186 1.53 -3.74 -13.49
C GLY A 186 2.30 -2.50 -13.04
N THR A 187 3.57 -2.39 -13.41
CA THR A 187 4.40 -1.20 -13.08
C THR A 187 3.80 0.08 -13.64
N LYS A 188 3.35 0.07 -14.90
CA LYS A 188 2.69 1.23 -15.51
C LYS A 188 1.41 1.62 -14.77
N ALA A 189 0.60 0.63 -14.37
CA ALA A 189 -0.62 0.87 -13.60
C ALA A 189 -0.31 1.46 -12.22
N THR A 190 0.67 0.91 -11.50
CA THR A 190 1.10 1.42 -10.18
C THR A 190 1.62 2.86 -10.27
N LEU A 191 2.48 3.16 -11.26
CA LEU A 191 2.99 4.52 -11.46
C LEU A 191 1.89 5.50 -11.86
N GLY A 192 0.97 5.08 -12.74
CA GLY A 192 -0.20 5.88 -13.11
C GLY A 192 -1.12 6.16 -11.92
N PHE A 193 -1.34 5.16 -11.06
CA PHE A 193 -2.10 5.30 -9.83
C PHE A 193 -1.43 6.27 -8.84
N ALA A 194 -0.11 6.13 -8.62
CA ALA A 194 0.66 7.05 -7.79
C ALA A 194 0.59 8.49 -8.33
N GLY A 195 0.76 8.66 -9.65
CA GLY A 195 0.66 9.96 -10.32
C GLY A 195 -0.74 10.58 -10.18
N CYS A 196 -1.79 9.78 -10.29
CA CYS A 196 -3.17 10.21 -10.05
C CYS A 196 -3.36 10.67 -8.59
N CYS A 197 -2.90 9.89 -7.61
CA CYS A 197 -2.99 10.27 -6.20
C CYS A 197 -2.22 11.57 -5.90
N LEU A 198 -1.02 11.71 -6.46
CA LEU A 198 -0.24 12.94 -6.32
C LEU A 198 -0.95 14.15 -6.93
N ALA A 199 -1.54 13.99 -8.13
CA ALA A 199 -2.33 15.04 -8.76
C ALA A 199 -3.53 15.43 -7.89
N LEU A 200 -4.25 14.46 -7.32
CA LEU A 200 -5.35 14.72 -6.40
C LEU A 200 -4.90 15.48 -5.14
N LEU A 201 -3.75 15.12 -4.55
CA LEU A 201 -3.19 15.87 -3.42
C LEU A 201 -2.88 17.34 -3.77
N LEU A 202 -2.29 17.57 -4.94
CA LEU A 202 -1.91 18.92 -5.37
C LEU A 202 -3.13 19.79 -5.70
N VAL A 203 -4.20 19.20 -6.21
CA VAL A 203 -5.45 19.87 -6.58
C VAL A 203 -6.47 19.84 -5.43
N ALA A 204 -6.17 19.19 -4.31
CA ALA A 204 -7.09 19.11 -3.17
C ALA A 204 -7.48 20.50 -2.62
N PRO A 205 -6.56 21.45 -2.35
CA PRO A 205 -6.95 22.75 -1.80
C PRO A 205 -7.99 23.52 -2.63
N PRO A 206 -7.81 23.72 -3.96
CA PRO A 206 -8.83 24.42 -4.75
C PRO A 206 -10.14 23.65 -4.90
N ILE A 207 -10.14 22.30 -4.84
CA ILE A 207 -11.37 21.51 -4.89
C ILE A 207 -12.17 21.65 -3.58
N ILE A 208 -11.46 21.66 -2.46
CA ILE A 208 -12.02 21.65 -1.10
C ILE A 208 -12.35 23.07 -0.61
N GLY A 209 -11.75 24.10 -1.23
CA GLY A 209 -11.84 25.47 -0.74
C GLY A 209 -10.97 25.72 0.49
N SER A 210 -9.93 24.89 0.70
CA SER A 210 -8.96 25.02 1.78
C SER A 210 -7.65 25.63 1.30
N THR A 211 -6.79 26.01 2.25
CA THR A 211 -5.41 26.44 1.94
C THR A 211 -4.45 25.24 1.95
N TYR A 212 -3.31 25.36 1.25
CA TYR A 212 -2.24 24.35 1.32
C TYR A 212 -1.72 24.15 2.74
N ALA A 213 -1.75 25.19 3.59
CA ALA A 213 -1.34 25.10 4.99
C ALA A 213 -2.30 24.24 5.83
N GLU A 214 -3.60 24.34 5.58
CA GLU A 214 -4.61 23.48 6.23
C GLU A 214 -4.43 22.02 5.82
N VAL A 215 -4.26 21.76 4.52
CA VAL A 215 -3.97 20.40 4.02
C VAL A 215 -2.69 19.83 4.66
N LEU A 216 -1.63 20.63 4.78
CA LEU A 216 -0.40 20.21 5.44
C LEU A 216 -0.59 19.95 6.94
N THR A 217 -1.49 20.71 7.59
CA THR A 217 -1.82 20.52 9.01
C THR A 217 -2.51 19.17 9.23
N VAL A 218 -3.50 18.83 8.39
CA VAL A 218 -4.16 17.51 8.39
C VAL A 218 -3.13 16.39 8.23
N LEU A 219 -2.25 16.49 7.22
CA LEU A 219 -1.21 15.48 7.00
C LEU A 219 -0.25 15.36 8.19
N ARG A 220 0.10 16.49 8.82
CA ARG A 220 0.96 16.50 10.00
C ARG A 220 0.29 15.85 11.21
N GLU A 221 -1.01 16.05 11.39
CA GLU A 221 -1.78 15.42 12.46
C GLU A 221 -1.86 13.91 12.27
N GLU A 222 -2.12 13.44 11.05
CA GLU A 222 -2.16 12.01 10.71
C GLU A 222 -0.78 11.31 10.79
N LEU A 223 0.31 12.07 10.69
CA LEU A 223 1.68 11.60 10.89
C LEU A 223 2.15 11.64 12.33
N ARG A 224 1.29 11.96 13.30
CA ARG A 224 1.64 11.82 14.73
C ARG A 224 1.60 10.33 15.14
N PRO A 225 2.57 9.87 15.95
CA PRO A 225 2.64 8.46 16.34
C PRO A 225 1.52 8.01 17.28
N LEU A 226 0.92 8.95 18.02
CA LEU A 226 -0.16 8.69 18.94
C LEU A 226 -1.29 9.69 18.66
N PRO A 227 -2.55 9.22 18.51
CA PRO A 227 -3.69 10.11 18.47
C PRO A 227 -3.89 10.76 19.84
N GLU A 228 -4.18 12.06 19.87
CA GLU A 228 -4.60 12.80 21.09
C GLU A 228 -6.04 12.48 21.49
#